data_AF-A0AAD0JEK3-F1
#
_entry.id   AF-A0AAD0JEK3-F1
#
_cell.length_a   1.000
_cell.length_b   1.000
_cell.length_c   1.000
_cell.angle_alpha   90.00
_cell.angle_beta   90.00
_cell.angle_gamma   90.00
#
_symmetry.space_group_name_H-M   'P 1'
#
loop_
_entity.id
_entity.type
_entity.pdbx_description
1 polymer ?
#
loop_
_entity_poly.entity_id
_entity_poly.type
_entity_poly.pdbx_seq_one_letter_code
_entity_poly.pdbx_strand_id
1 'polypeptide(L)'
;MPLGRSSCIAVALLAMLAALPACTGEPLEGDYGRASVQPVEVTPMGSDQIRIRYSVPGETLFHSPGVDFRSANGTLQVAIRRCGIKNSACTAVARTIAPKEETWRPDVVLPYRGERIMMMYRDGQQQVFPAVPSR
;
A
#
# COMPACT_ATOMS: atom_id res chain seq x y z
N MET A 1 -50.35 35.99 48.40
CA MET A 1 -49.07 35.43 48.93
C MET A 1 -48.91 34.03 48.32
N PRO A 2 -47.71 33.58 47.90
CA PRO A 2 -46.99 33.98 46.69
C PRO A 2 -46.66 32.82 45.71
N LEU A 3 -46.26 33.22 44.49
CA LEU A 3 -45.31 32.62 43.52
C LEU A 3 -45.41 31.14 43.06
N GLY A 4 -45.44 30.96 41.73
CA GLY A 4 -45.15 29.69 41.05
C GLY A 4 -44.81 29.81 39.56
N ARG A 5 -43.74 30.54 39.25
CA ARG A 5 -42.82 30.48 38.09
C ARG A 5 -43.20 29.68 36.82
N SER A 6 -43.33 30.43 35.72
CA SER A 6 -42.50 30.38 34.49
C SER A 6 -41.77 29.09 34.14
N SER A 7 -41.99 28.54 32.94
CA SER A 7 -40.92 28.39 31.93
C SER A 7 -41.44 27.93 30.57
N CYS A 8 -41.24 28.77 29.55
CA CYS A 8 -41.15 28.36 28.15
C CYS A 8 -39.88 27.51 27.96
N ILE A 9 -39.99 26.31 27.37
CA ILE A 9 -38.84 25.57 26.81
C ILE A 9 -39.36 24.97 25.49
N ALA A 10 -39.28 25.71 24.38
CA ALA A 10 -38.14 25.72 23.45
C ALA A 10 -37.84 24.32 22.89
N VAL A 11 -38.44 24.03 21.73
CA VAL A 11 -38.14 22.88 20.89
C VAL A 11 -36.71 23.05 20.34
N ALA A 12 -35.76 22.32 20.89
CA ALA A 12 -34.41 22.25 20.35
C ALA A 12 -34.33 21.09 19.33
N LEU A 13 -34.39 21.42 18.03
CA LEU A 13 -33.98 20.51 16.97
C LEU A 13 -32.46 20.28 17.08
N LEU A 14 -32.05 19.12 17.59
CA LEU A 14 -30.67 18.65 17.43
C LEU A 14 -30.48 18.14 15.99
N ALA A 15 -29.78 18.91 15.17
CA ALA A 15 -29.20 18.41 13.94
C ALA A 15 -28.05 17.45 14.28
N MET A 16 -28.33 16.14 14.31
CA MET A 16 -27.28 15.13 14.26
C MET A 16 -26.63 15.17 12.86
N LEU A 17 -25.53 15.90 12.73
CA LEU A 17 -24.58 15.63 11.65
C LEU A 17 -23.96 14.26 11.92
N ALA A 18 -24.54 13.22 11.32
CA ALA A 18 -23.92 11.92 11.25
C ALA A 18 -22.64 12.05 10.42
N ALA A 19 -21.48 12.11 11.10
CA ALA A 19 -20.19 11.89 10.46
C ALA A 19 -20.20 10.44 9.96
N LEU A 20 -20.48 10.26 8.66
CA LEU A 20 -20.27 8.98 8.00
C LEU A 20 -18.81 8.60 8.23
N PRO A 21 -18.50 7.43 8.84
CA PRO A 21 -17.13 6.94 8.84
C PRO A 21 -16.75 6.80 7.38
N ALA A 22 -15.83 7.65 6.91
CA ALA A 22 -15.22 7.47 5.60
C ALA A 22 -14.54 6.09 5.67
N CYS A 23 -15.10 5.12 4.95
CA CYS A 23 -14.50 3.80 4.77
C CYS A 23 -13.18 3.99 4.02
N THR A 24 -12.14 4.35 4.75
CA THR A 24 -10.78 4.45 4.24
C THR A 24 -10.24 3.03 4.34
N GLY A 25 -10.19 2.31 3.22
CA GLY A 25 -9.70 0.92 3.21
C GLY A 25 -8.34 0.82 3.89
N GLU A 26 -8.19 -0.12 4.83
CA GLU A 26 -6.97 -0.28 5.63
C GLU A 26 -5.73 -0.42 4.76
N PRO A 27 -4.57 0.16 5.13
CA PRO A 27 -3.22 -0.17 4.71
C PRO A 27 -3.02 -1.39 3.80
N LEU A 28 -2.38 -1.31 2.62
CA LEU A 28 -1.76 -2.56 2.13
C LEU A 28 -0.56 -2.82 3.05
N GLU A 29 -0.54 -3.96 3.72
CA GLU A 29 0.55 -4.30 4.64
C GLU A 29 1.73 -4.90 3.87
N GLY A 30 2.95 -4.50 4.22
CA GLY A 30 4.18 -5.05 3.65
C GLY A 30 4.77 -6.17 4.50
N ASP A 31 5.20 -7.27 3.88
CA ASP A 31 5.79 -8.39 4.62
C ASP A 31 7.29 -8.19 4.94
N TYR A 32 8.01 -7.51 4.04
CA TYR A 32 9.44 -7.23 4.17
C TYR A 32 9.70 -5.86 4.78
N GLY A 33 10.73 -5.76 5.64
CA GLY A 33 11.28 -4.48 6.05
C GLY A 33 12.03 -3.81 4.89
N ARG A 34 12.06 -2.48 4.85
CA ARG A 34 12.62 -1.71 3.75
C ARG A 34 14.03 -2.16 3.40
N ALA A 35 14.91 -2.26 4.39
CA ALA A 35 16.32 -2.58 4.18
C ALA A 35 16.58 -3.97 3.56
N SER A 36 15.64 -4.91 3.71
CA SER A 36 15.80 -6.29 3.24
C SER A 36 15.61 -6.47 1.73
N VAL A 37 15.01 -5.48 1.06
CA VAL A 37 14.61 -5.58 -0.35
C VAL A 37 15.18 -4.46 -1.23
N GLN A 38 16.09 -3.64 -0.69
CA GLN A 38 16.79 -2.61 -1.44
C GLN A 38 17.90 -3.19 -2.34
N PRO A 39 18.22 -2.54 -3.48
CA PRO A 39 17.56 -1.35 -4.01
C PRO A 39 16.19 -1.66 -4.64
N VAL A 40 15.20 -0.78 -4.42
CA VAL A 40 13.93 -0.78 -5.16
C VAL A 40 14.02 0.27 -6.26
N GLU A 41 13.99 -0.17 -7.51
CA GLU A 41 14.02 0.65 -8.71
C GLU A 41 12.65 0.65 -9.37
N VAL A 42 12.23 1.82 -9.86
CA VAL A 42 10.94 2.00 -10.49
C VAL A 42 11.12 2.69 -11.84
N THR A 43 10.72 2.02 -12.91
CA THR A 43 10.92 2.48 -14.29
C THR A 43 9.59 2.47 -15.05
N PRO A 44 9.08 3.62 -15.50
CA PRO A 44 7.92 3.66 -16.38
C PRO A 44 8.14 2.85 -17.66
N MET A 45 7.14 2.08 -18.06
CA MET A 45 7.13 1.30 -19.30
C MET A 45 6.03 1.84 -20.22
N GLY A 46 6.31 2.94 -20.91
CA GLY A 46 5.30 3.62 -21.72
C GLY A 46 4.30 4.41 -20.87
N SER A 47 3.06 4.51 -21.32
CA SER A 47 2.02 5.35 -20.70
C SER A 47 1.15 4.65 -19.66
N ASP A 48 1.11 3.32 -19.66
CA ASP A 48 0.12 2.52 -18.93
C ASP A 48 0.72 1.45 -18.02
N GLN A 49 2.06 1.34 -17.97
CA GLN A 49 2.75 0.33 -17.18
C GLN A 49 3.95 0.90 -16.43
N ILE A 50 4.30 0.23 -15.35
CA ILE A 50 5.49 0.52 -14.54
C ILE A 50 6.18 -0.78 -14.17
N ARG A 51 7.50 -0.80 -14.28
CA ARG A 51 8.35 -1.88 -13.81
C ARG A 51 8.89 -1.54 -12.44
N ILE A 52 8.78 -2.48 -11.52
CA ILE A 52 9.41 -2.42 -10.21
C ILE A 52 10.43 -3.55 -10.15
N ARG A 53 11.68 -3.19 -9.87
CA ARG A 53 12.77 -4.13 -9.67
C ARG A 53 13.28 -4.02 -8.24
N TYR A 54 13.47 -5.14 -7.55
CA TYR A 54 13.88 -5.15 -6.15
C TYR A 54 14.79 -6.33 -5.86
N SER A 55 15.52 -6.29 -4.74
CA SER A 55 16.35 -7.41 -4.29
C SER A 55 15.55 -8.39 -3.45
N VAL A 56 15.69 -9.68 -3.73
CA VAL A 56 15.11 -10.74 -2.91
C VAL A 56 16.15 -11.22 -1.91
N PRO A 57 15.88 -11.16 -0.60
CA PRO A 57 16.80 -11.68 0.39
C PRO A 57 16.96 -13.20 0.24
N GLY A 58 18.17 -13.70 0.49
CA GLY A 58 18.44 -15.13 0.52
C GLY A 58 17.80 -15.78 1.75
N GLU A 59 16.62 -16.37 1.60
CA GLU A 59 15.87 -17.01 2.67
C GLU A 59 15.73 -18.52 2.43
N THR A 60 15.77 -19.33 3.49
CA THR A 60 15.68 -20.80 3.40
C THR A 60 14.27 -21.34 3.53
N LEU A 61 13.39 -20.62 4.22
CA LEU A 61 12.00 -21.04 4.49
C LEU A 61 10.97 -20.20 3.74
N PHE A 62 11.41 -19.13 3.09
CA PHE A 62 10.56 -18.13 2.46
C PHE A 62 11.08 -17.80 1.06
N HIS A 63 10.18 -17.28 0.23
CA HIS A 63 10.50 -16.73 -1.07
C HIS A 63 9.55 -15.55 -1.36
N SER A 64 9.94 -14.69 -2.29
CA SER A 64 9.10 -13.61 -2.78
C SER A 64 8.45 -14.02 -4.11
N PRO A 65 7.14 -14.31 -4.17
CA PRO A 65 6.46 -14.63 -5.44
C PRO A 65 6.13 -13.41 -6.29
N GLY A 66 6.23 -12.20 -5.72
CA GLY A 66 5.90 -10.95 -6.40
C GLY A 66 5.39 -9.89 -5.43
N VAL A 67 4.49 -9.04 -5.92
CA VAL A 67 3.89 -7.96 -5.14
C VAL A 67 2.38 -8.01 -5.18
N ASP A 68 1.77 -7.55 -4.10
CA ASP A 68 0.39 -7.09 -4.13
C ASP A 68 0.37 -5.60 -4.42
N PHE A 69 -0.69 -5.16 -5.09
CA PHE A 69 -0.87 -3.75 -5.37
C PHE A 69 -2.34 -3.36 -5.33
N ARG A 70 -2.59 -2.09 -5.03
CA ARG A 70 -3.93 -1.48 -5.08
C ARG A 70 -3.84 0.01 -5.36
N SER A 71 -4.75 0.51 -6.17
CA SER A 71 -4.92 1.95 -6.37
C SER A 71 -5.91 2.49 -5.33
N ALA A 72 -5.52 3.51 -4.59
CA ALA A 72 -6.39 4.26 -3.68
C ALA A 72 -5.94 5.72 -3.58
N ASN A 73 -6.87 6.68 -3.69
CA ASN A 73 -6.62 8.11 -3.47
C ASN A 73 -5.42 8.67 -4.28
N GLY A 74 -5.34 8.34 -5.57
CA GLY A 74 -4.24 8.78 -6.46
C GLY A 74 -2.88 8.17 -6.12
N THR A 75 -2.86 7.10 -5.33
CA THR A 75 -1.66 6.35 -4.93
C THR A 75 -1.80 4.90 -5.34
N LEU A 76 -0.78 4.35 -5.99
CA LEU A 76 -0.60 2.92 -6.19
C LEU A 76 0.22 2.40 -5.01
N GLN A 77 -0.45 1.77 -4.05
CA GLN A 77 0.22 1.09 -2.94
C GLN A 77 0.71 -0.26 -3.44
N VAL A 78 1.97 -0.57 -3.15
CA VAL A 78 2.63 -1.83 -3.58
C VAL A 78 3.27 -2.46 -2.35
N ALA A 79 3.11 -3.77 -2.16
CA ALA A 79 3.71 -4.54 -1.07
C ALA A 79 4.40 -5.80 -1.61
N ILE A 80 5.69 -5.97 -1.34
CA ILE A 80 6.41 -7.20 -1.73
C ILE A 80 5.98 -8.31 -0.77
N ARG A 81 5.49 -9.41 -1.34
CA ARG A 81 4.98 -10.54 -0.57
C ARG A 81 6.09 -11.48 -0.16
N ARG A 82 6.00 -12.02 1.06
CA ARG A 82 6.91 -13.03 1.62
C ARG A 82 6.13 -14.31 1.90
N CYS A 83 6.36 -15.33 1.09
CA CYS A 83 5.64 -16.59 1.18
C CYS A 83 6.50 -17.72 1.71
N GLY A 84 5.98 -18.45 2.69
CA GLY A 84 6.62 -19.67 3.17
C GLY A 84 6.61 -20.75 2.08
N ILE A 85 7.72 -21.47 1.90
CA ILE A 85 7.87 -22.48 0.84
C ILE A 85 6.83 -23.62 0.96
N LYS A 86 6.38 -23.90 2.19
CA LYS A 86 5.34 -24.92 2.46
C LYS A 86 3.90 -24.40 2.31
N ASN A 87 3.71 -23.09 2.07
CA ASN A 87 2.39 -22.49 1.95
C ASN A 87 2.02 -22.26 0.47
N SER A 88 1.36 -23.25 -0.13
CA SER A 88 0.91 -23.17 -1.52
C SER A 88 -0.20 -22.15 -1.78
N ALA A 89 -0.90 -21.69 -0.75
CA ALA A 89 -1.95 -20.67 -0.87
C ALA A 89 -1.39 -19.24 -0.92
N CYS A 90 -0.13 -19.05 -0.54
CA CYS A 90 0.51 -17.75 -0.56
C CYS A 90 0.91 -17.38 -1.99
N THR A 91 0.17 -16.45 -2.57
CA THR A 91 0.40 -15.94 -3.93
C THR A 91 0.42 -14.42 -3.92
N ALA A 92 1.04 -13.82 -4.94
CA ALA A 92 1.02 -12.38 -5.16
C ALA A 92 0.08 -12.03 -6.31
N VAL A 93 -0.55 -10.85 -6.24
CA VAL A 93 -1.41 -10.33 -7.32
C VAL A 93 -0.63 -10.16 -8.62
N ALA A 94 0.59 -9.61 -8.56
CA ALA A 94 1.51 -9.53 -9.68
C ALA A 94 2.77 -10.35 -9.39
N ARG A 95 3.09 -11.28 -10.30
CA ARG A 95 4.20 -12.23 -10.12
C ARG A 95 5.53 -11.66 -10.57
N THR A 96 6.61 -12.11 -9.92
CA THR A 96 7.98 -11.85 -10.36
C THR A 96 8.28 -12.44 -11.73
N ILE A 97 8.99 -11.68 -12.56
CA ILE A 97 9.64 -12.09 -13.79
C ILE A 97 11.14 -11.99 -13.52
N ALA A 98 11.80 -13.13 -13.34
CA ALA A 98 13.24 -13.16 -13.08
C ALA A 98 14.02 -13.32 -14.40
N PRO A 99 14.87 -12.36 -14.79
CA PRO A 99 15.82 -12.59 -15.88
C PRO A 99 16.77 -13.73 -15.50
N LYS A 100 17.17 -14.55 -16.48
CA LYS A 100 17.93 -15.78 -16.24
C LYS A 100 19.29 -15.51 -15.58
N GLU A 101 19.90 -14.35 -15.84
CA GLU A 101 21.18 -13.97 -15.26
C GLU A 101 21.10 -13.38 -13.84
N GLU A 102 19.93 -12.89 -13.39
CA GLU A 102 19.82 -12.09 -12.16
C GLU A 102 18.56 -12.45 -11.35
N THR A 103 18.45 -13.73 -10.99
CA THR A 103 17.29 -14.30 -10.28
C THR A 103 17.02 -13.68 -8.91
N TRP A 104 18.04 -13.09 -8.28
CA TRP A 104 17.96 -12.38 -7.00
C TRP A 104 17.43 -10.94 -7.14
N ARG A 105 17.26 -10.44 -8.37
CA ARG A 105 16.62 -9.14 -8.68
C ARG A 105 15.52 -9.27 -9.73
N PRO A 106 14.36 -9.83 -9.35
CA PRO A 106 13.23 -9.95 -10.25
C PRO A 106 12.61 -8.59 -10.60
N ASP A 107 11.97 -8.56 -11.76
CA ASP A 107 11.07 -7.51 -12.19
C ASP A 107 9.62 -7.87 -11.85
N VAL A 108 8.78 -6.88 -11.61
CA VAL A 108 7.32 -6.99 -11.61
C VAL A 108 6.79 -5.85 -12.47
N VAL A 109 5.86 -6.17 -13.38
CA VAL A 109 5.17 -5.17 -14.21
C VAL A 109 3.76 -4.97 -13.67
N LEU A 110 3.42 -3.72 -13.36
CA LEU A 110 2.12 -3.32 -12.85
C LEU A 110 1.42 -2.36 -13.84
N PRO A 111 0.07 -2.39 -13.92
CA PRO A 111 -0.67 -1.33 -14.57
C PRO A 111 -0.44 0.00 -13.84
N TYR A 112 -0.31 1.08 -14.60
CA TYR A 112 0.05 2.41 -14.10
C TYR A 112 -0.77 3.48 -14.81
N ARG A 113 -1.38 4.39 -14.05
CA ARG A 113 -2.27 5.45 -14.56
C ARG A 113 -1.81 6.85 -14.12
N GLY A 114 -0.54 6.99 -13.77
CA GLY A 114 0.03 8.25 -13.28
C GLY A 114 -0.08 8.44 -11.76
N GLU A 115 -0.45 7.40 -11.00
CA GLU A 115 -0.51 7.48 -9.54
C GLU A 115 0.87 7.70 -8.90
N ARG A 116 0.91 8.26 -7.68
CA ARG A 116 2.14 8.16 -6.87
C ARG A 116 2.32 6.72 -6.41
N ILE A 117 3.52 6.16 -6.52
CA ILE A 117 3.79 4.81 -6.03
C ILE A 117 4.31 4.88 -4.61
N MET A 118 3.53 4.31 -3.70
CA MET A 118 3.87 4.15 -2.30
C MET A 118 4.23 2.70 -2.04
N MET A 119 5.50 2.45 -1.78
CA MET A 119 5.99 1.14 -1.37
C MET A 119 5.66 0.94 0.10
N MET A 120 4.95 -0.14 0.40
CA MET A 120 4.54 -0.54 1.72
C MET A 120 5.50 -1.61 2.23
N TYR A 121 6.14 -1.34 3.34
CA TYR A 121 7.07 -2.21 4.05
C TYR A 121 6.49 -2.56 5.41
N ARG A 122 7.01 -3.62 6.02
CA ARG A 122 6.66 -4.00 7.39
C ARG A 122 7.01 -2.92 8.42
N ASP A 123 8.06 -2.16 8.15
CA ASP A 123 8.62 -1.13 9.03
C ASP A 123 8.22 0.30 8.61
N GLY A 124 7.32 0.46 7.63
CA GLY A 124 6.82 1.77 7.22
C GLY A 124 6.42 1.84 5.75
N GLN A 125 6.27 3.06 5.23
CA GLN A 125 5.92 3.30 3.83
C GLN A 125 6.85 4.35 3.21
N GLN A 126 7.10 4.24 1.92
CA GLN A 126 7.96 5.17 1.19
C GLN A 126 7.40 5.47 -0.19
N GLN A 127 7.31 6.76 -0.55
CA GLN A 127 7.08 7.13 -1.94
C GLN A 127 8.34 6.84 -2.76
N VAL A 128 8.22 5.93 -3.72
CA VAL A 128 9.32 5.52 -4.61
C VAL A 128 9.17 6.10 -6.02
N PHE A 129 7.96 6.54 -6.39
CA PHE A 129 7.71 7.20 -7.67
C PHE A 129 6.57 8.24 -7.59
N PRO A 130 6.68 9.42 -8.24
CA PRO A 130 7.94 9.97 -8.72
C PRO A 130 8.91 10.14 -7.54
N ALA A 131 10.22 10.07 -7.82
CA ALA A 131 11.24 10.19 -6.79
C ALA A 131 11.05 11.50 -6.01
N VAL A 132 11.06 11.41 -4.68
CA VAL A 132 10.99 12.61 -3.83
C VAL A 132 12.36 13.30 -3.87
N PRO A 133 12.44 14.60 -4.21
CA PRO A 133 13.71 15.31 -4.22
C PRO A 133 14.35 15.27 -2.82
N SER A 134 15.62 14.89 -2.74
CA SER A 134 16.42 15.06 -1.53
C SER A 134 16.64 16.56 -1.28
N ARG A 135 16.09 17.08 -0.18
CA ARG A 135 16.40 18.44 0.30
C ARG A 135 17.74 18.46 1.02
#